data_AF-A0A1F8QDR3-F1
#
_entry.id   AF-A0A1F8QDR3-F1
#
_cell.length_a   1.000
_cell.length_b   1.000
_cell.length_c   1.000
_cell.angle_alpha   90.00
_cell.angle_beta   90.00
_cell.angle_gamma   90.00
#
_symmetry.space_group_name_H-M   'P 1'
#
loop_
_entity.id
_entity.type
_entity.pdbx_description
1 polymer ?
#
loop_
_entity_poly.entity_id
_entity_poly.type
_entity_poly.pdbx_seq_one_letter_code
_entity_poly.pdbx_strand_id
1 'polypeptide(L)'
;KIIIIRDGMVSDFGMNTVCAAGTGSFLDHQAARLRISIEELSRRALLADKAVPVAGRCTVFAESEMVHKQQAGHAVDGIIYGLCRALVRNFLNDVASGKDIRPPVVFQGGVAFNRGIVRALREELRTEIIVPPHHEVLGAVGAALLVHEAAPERPGRFRGFDICERDVLTSSRECRACPSACEIVEVKEDDRIIGTWGGRCELWEKSPAVQGE
;
A
#
# COMPACT_ATOMS: atom_id res chain seq x y z
N LYS A 1 1.61 0.18 -7.88
CA LYS A 1 2.60 1.05 -8.57
C LYS A 1 3.64 0.16 -9.23
N ILE A 2 4.10 0.49 -10.43
CA ILE A 2 5.24 -0.13 -11.12
C ILE A 2 6.11 0.97 -11.72
N ILE A 3 7.43 0.79 -11.65
CA ILE A 3 8.41 1.66 -12.27
C ILE A 3 9.36 0.77 -13.06
N ILE A 4 9.58 1.09 -14.32
CA ILE A 4 10.58 0.42 -15.17
C ILE A 4 11.77 1.35 -15.27
N ILE A 5 12.95 0.81 -14.93
CA ILE A 5 14.22 1.53 -15.00
C ILE A 5 15.09 0.88 -16.07
N ARG A 6 15.72 1.72 -16.90
CA ARG A 6 16.68 1.35 -17.95
C ARG A 6 17.84 2.33 -17.90
N ASP A 7 19.07 1.81 -17.89
CA ASP A 7 20.29 2.62 -17.87
C ASP A 7 20.31 3.71 -16.78
N GLY A 8 19.79 3.36 -15.60
CA GLY A 8 19.69 4.26 -14.44
C GLY A 8 18.55 5.28 -14.50
N MET A 9 17.75 5.30 -15.56
CA MET A 9 16.65 6.24 -15.75
C MET A 9 15.28 5.56 -15.76
N VAL A 10 14.25 6.28 -15.31
CA VAL A 10 12.87 5.80 -15.38
C VAL A 10 12.41 5.83 -16.85
N SER A 11 12.15 4.66 -17.42
CA SER A 11 11.70 4.52 -18.81
C SER A 11 10.18 4.39 -18.94
N ASP A 12 9.51 3.87 -17.91
CA ASP A 12 8.05 3.71 -17.90
C ASP A 12 7.51 3.64 -16.46
N PHE A 13 6.24 3.98 -16.28
CA PHE A 13 5.57 4.11 -14.99
C PHE A 13 4.09 3.71 -15.08
N GLY A 14 3.55 3.11 -14.01
CA GLY A 14 2.12 2.83 -13.87
C GLY A 14 1.66 2.84 -12.42
N MET A 15 0.48 3.42 -12.16
CA MET A 15 -0.10 3.46 -10.82
C MET A 15 -1.62 3.43 -10.91
N ASN A 16 -2.24 2.56 -10.10
CA ASN A 16 -3.68 2.61 -9.85
C ASN A 16 -3.93 3.63 -8.74
N THR A 17 -4.69 4.68 -9.04
CA THR A 17 -5.03 5.79 -8.13
C THR A 17 -6.47 5.77 -7.64
N VAL A 18 -7.32 4.91 -8.23
CA VAL A 18 -8.78 5.00 -8.04
C VAL A 18 -9.31 3.84 -7.21
N CYS A 19 -8.75 2.64 -7.35
CA CYS A 19 -9.35 1.43 -6.75
C CYS A 19 -8.45 0.81 -5.69
N ALA A 20 -9.04 0.39 -4.57
CA ALA A 20 -8.38 -0.43 -3.55
C ALA A 20 -8.04 -1.84 -4.04
N ALA A 21 -8.63 -2.30 -5.15
CA ALA A 21 -8.25 -3.57 -5.76
C ALA A 21 -6.77 -3.54 -6.17
N GLY A 22 -5.98 -4.44 -5.58
CA GLY A 22 -4.53 -4.50 -5.77
C GLY A 22 -3.69 -3.68 -4.78
N THR A 23 -4.26 -3.23 -3.66
CA THR A 23 -3.52 -2.57 -2.56
C THR A 23 -3.43 -3.45 -1.30
N GLY A 24 -2.63 -3.02 -0.30
CA GLY A 24 -2.54 -3.70 1.00
C GLY A 24 -3.85 -3.67 1.79
N SER A 25 -4.59 -2.56 1.75
CA SER A 25 -5.87 -2.44 2.45
C SER A 25 -6.90 -3.47 2.00
N PHE A 26 -6.86 -3.89 0.73
CA PHE A 26 -7.68 -5.00 0.26
C PHE A 26 -7.43 -6.28 1.07
N LEU A 27 -6.16 -6.64 1.28
CA LEU A 27 -5.79 -7.84 2.03
C LEU A 27 -6.19 -7.71 3.50
N ASP A 28 -6.06 -6.52 4.10
CA ASP A 28 -6.47 -6.26 5.48
C ASP A 28 -7.98 -6.48 5.66
N HIS A 29 -8.79 -5.98 4.72
CA HIS A 29 -10.24 -6.20 4.75
C HIS A 29 -10.60 -7.69 4.65
N GLN A 30 -9.91 -8.46 3.79
CA GLN A 30 -10.17 -9.90 3.67
C GLN A 30 -9.69 -10.69 4.90
N ALA A 31 -8.54 -10.32 5.47
CA ALA A 31 -8.03 -10.92 6.71
C ALA A 31 -8.99 -10.71 7.88
N ALA A 32 -9.42 -9.46 8.10
CA ALA A 32 -10.40 -9.11 9.13
C ALA A 32 -11.70 -9.90 8.97
N ARG A 33 -12.17 -10.11 7.74
CA ARG A 33 -13.38 -10.86 7.45
C ARG A 33 -13.27 -12.35 7.76
N LEU A 34 -12.12 -12.94 7.45
CA LEU A 34 -11.77 -14.31 7.84
C LEU A 34 -11.46 -14.43 9.34
N ARG A 35 -11.48 -13.31 10.09
CA ARG A 35 -11.13 -13.22 11.51
C ARG A 35 -9.72 -13.74 11.81
N ILE A 36 -8.79 -13.44 10.90
CA ILE A 36 -7.37 -13.74 11.03
C ILE A 36 -6.56 -12.46 10.90
N SER A 37 -5.32 -12.48 11.38
CA SER A 37 -4.40 -11.37 11.15
C SER A 37 -3.87 -11.40 9.71
N ILE A 38 -3.30 -10.27 9.26
CA ILE A 38 -2.69 -10.17 7.93
C ILE A 38 -1.46 -11.09 7.81
N GLU A 39 -0.73 -11.30 8.90
CA GLU A 39 0.40 -12.23 8.98
C GLU A 39 -0.08 -13.68 8.85
N GLU A 40 -1.18 -14.04 9.49
CA GLU A 40 -1.77 -15.37 9.38
C GLU A 40 -2.31 -15.62 7.96
N LEU A 41 -2.90 -14.60 7.30
CA LEU A 41 -3.29 -14.68 5.89
C LEU A 41 -2.08 -14.98 5.00
N SER A 42 -0.97 -14.26 5.21
CA SER A 42 0.30 -14.49 4.50
C SER A 42 0.83 -15.90 4.71
N ARG A 43 0.82 -16.40 5.95
CA ARG A 43 1.27 -17.76 6.30
C ARG A 43 0.40 -18.83 5.66
N ARG A 44 -0.93 -18.70 5.75
CA ARG A 44 -1.90 -19.64 5.16
C ARG A 44 -1.82 -19.71 3.65
N ALA A 45 -1.56 -18.60 2.98
CA ALA A 45 -1.33 -18.57 1.54
C ALA A 45 -0.16 -19.48 1.11
N LEU A 46 0.84 -19.68 1.98
CA LEU A 46 1.98 -20.57 1.70
C LEU A 46 1.66 -22.05 1.92
N LEU A 47 0.70 -22.38 2.79
CA LEU A 47 0.28 -23.75 3.06
C LEU A 47 -0.59 -24.35 1.95
N ALA A 48 -1.09 -23.51 1.05
CA ALA A 48 -1.93 -23.95 -0.04
C ALA A 48 -1.15 -24.77 -1.08
N ASP A 49 -1.52 -26.03 -1.25
CA ASP A 49 -1.04 -26.88 -2.34
C ASP A 49 -1.52 -26.35 -3.70
N LYS A 50 -2.80 -25.93 -3.75
CA LYS A 50 -3.44 -25.43 -4.97
C LYS A 50 -4.31 -24.21 -4.68
N ALA A 51 -4.24 -23.23 -5.58
CA ALA A 51 -5.12 -22.07 -5.55
C ALA A 51 -6.55 -22.45 -5.95
N VAL A 52 -7.53 -21.97 -5.18
CA VAL A 52 -8.95 -21.96 -5.55
C VAL A 52 -9.20 -20.66 -6.31
N PRO A 53 -9.77 -20.68 -7.53
CA PRO A 53 -10.07 -19.44 -8.25
C PRO A 53 -11.01 -18.55 -7.44
N VAL A 54 -10.63 -17.27 -7.33
CA VAL A 54 -11.40 -16.18 -6.71
C VAL A 54 -11.33 -14.97 -7.64
N ALA A 55 -12.44 -14.27 -7.84
CA ALA A 55 -12.47 -12.97 -8.51
C ALA A 55 -11.88 -11.91 -7.58
N GLY A 56 -10.78 -11.28 -8.00
CA GLY A 56 -10.07 -10.29 -7.18
C GLY A 56 -10.29 -8.83 -7.60
N ARG A 57 -11.22 -8.55 -8.52
CA ARG A 57 -11.32 -7.21 -9.16
C ARG A 57 -12.03 -6.18 -8.28
N CYS A 58 -12.98 -6.60 -7.45
CA CYS A 58 -13.68 -5.74 -6.50
C CYS A 58 -13.68 -6.41 -5.13
N THR A 59 -13.34 -5.66 -4.08
CA THR A 59 -13.26 -6.18 -2.70
C THR A 59 -14.57 -6.82 -2.24
N VAL A 60 -15.70 -6.24 -2.64
CA VAL A 60 -17.05 -6.73 -2.27
C VAL A 60 -17.39 -8.06 -2.97
N PHE A 61 -17.01 -8.19 -4.23
CA PHE A 61 -17.27 -9.44 -4.97
C PHE A 61 -16.29 -10.55 -4.58
N ALA A 62 -15.03 -10.19 -4.30
CA ALA A 62 -14.04 -11.12 -3.77
C ALA A 62 -14.52 -11.72 -2.44
N GLU A 63 -15.06 -10.89 -1.55
CA GLU A 63 -15.64 -11.35 -0.29
C GLU A 63 -16.75 -12.38 -0.54
N SER A 64 -17.74 -12.03 -1.37
CA SER A 64 -18.90 -12.88 -1.65
C SER A 64 -18.48 -14.24 -2.23
N GLU A 65 -17.47 -14.24 -3.11
CA GLU A 65 -16.95 -15.46 -3.70
C GLU A 65 -16.15 -16.29 -2.69
N MET A 66 -15.32 -15.67 -1.86
CA MET A 66 -14.58 -16.40 -0.81
C MET A 66 -15.53 -17.12 0.15
N VAL A 67 -16.61 -16.46 0.57
CA VAL A 67 -17.65 -17.07 1.42
C VAL A 67 -18.33 -18.23 0.69
N HIS A 68 -18.72 -18.04 -0.57
CA HIS A 68 -19.34 -19.09 -1.37
C HIS A 68 -18.42 -20.31 -1.53
N LYS A 69 -17.13 -20.10 -1.82
CA LYS A 69 -16.14 -21.19 -1.94
C LYS A 69 -15.96 -21.93 -0.62
N GLN A 70 -15.95 -21.22 0.50
CA GLN A 70 -15.87 -21.83 1.82
C GLN A 70 -17.11 -22.70 2.11
N GLN A 71 -18.31 -22.21 1.79
CA GLN A 71 -19.57 -22.96 1.93
C GLN A 71 -19.63 -24.19 1.02
N ALA A 72 -19.01 -24.13 -0.16
CA ALA A 72 -18.84 -25.26 -1.07
C ALA A 72 -17.79 -26.28 -0.62
N GLY A 73 -17.15 -26.09 0.54
CA GLY A 73 -16.20 -27.04 1.13
C GLY A 73 -14.75 -26.89 0.62
N HIS A 74 -14.41 -25.80 -0.07
CA HIS A 74 -13.02 -25.57 -0.46
C HIS A 74 -12.13 -25.26 0.75
N ALA A 75 -10.90 -25.77 0.72
CA ALA A 75 -9.90 -25.47 1.75
C ALA A 75 -9.59 -23.97 1.80
N VAL A 76 -9.65 -23.39 3.00
CA VAL A 76 -9.46 -21.96 3.24
C VAL A 76 -8.10 -21.47 2.75
N ASP A 77 -7.04 -22.27 2.92
CA ASP A 77 -5.69 -21.92 2.47
C ASP A 77 -5.65 -21.77 0.94
N GLY A 78 -6.33 -22.67 0.23
CA GLY A 78 -6.49 -22.59 -1.22
C GLY A 78 -7.26 -21.35 -1.67
N ILE A 79 -8.31 -20.95 -0.93
CA ILE A 79 -9.07 -19.71 -1.18
C ILE A 79 -8.18 -18.48 -0.98
N ILE A 80 -7.43 -18.43 0.13
CA ILE A 80 -6.50 -17.34 0.44
C ILE A 80 -5.42 -17.22 -0.64
N TYR A 81 -4.83 -18.35 -1.07
CA TYR A 81 -3.83 -18.31 -2.13
C TYR A 81 -4.45 -17.92 -3.49
N GLY A 82 -5.69 -18.35 -3.73
CA GLY A 82 -6.55 -17.89 -4.82
C GLY A 82 -6.67 -16.38 -4.91
N LEU A 83 -6.98 -15.75 -3.77
CA LEU A 83 -7.05 -14.30 -3.62
C LEU A 83 -5.72 -13.63 -3.96
N CYS A 84 -4.61 -14.13 -3.42
CA CYS A 84 -3.27 -13.60 -3.70
C CYS A 84 -2.97 -13.60 -5.20
N ARG A 85 -3.24 -14.73 -5.87
CA ARG A 85 -3.06 -14.83 -7.33
C ARG A 85 -4.00 -13.90 -8.10
N ALA A 86 -5.24 -13.74 -7.66
CA ALA A 86 -6.18 -12.84 -8.30
C ALA A 86 -5.71 -11.37 -8.23
N LEU A 87 -5.19 -10.94 -7.09
CA LEU A 87 -4.64 -9.60 -6.92
C LEU A 87 -3.42 -9.35 -7.80
N VAL A 88 -2.49 -10.32 -7.87
CA VAL A 88 -1.33 -10.22 -8.75
C VAL A 88 -1.74 -10.13 -10.22
N ARG A 89 -2.65 -10.99 -10.68
CA ARG A 89 -3.14 -10.93 -12.07
C ARG A 89 -3.80 -9.60 -12.39
N ASN A 90 -4.61 -9.06 -11.49
CA ASN A 90 -5.24 -7.76 -11.69
C ASN A 90 -4.21 -6.63 -11.74
N PHE A 91 -3.23 -6.65 -10.84
CA PHE A 91 -2.12 -5.70 -10.89
C PHE A 91 -1.38 -5.75 -12.24
N LEU A 92 -1.07 -6.94 -12.74
CA LEU A 92 -0.38 -7.11 -14.01
C LEU A 92 -1.23 -6.66 -15.20
N ASN A 93 -2.53 -6.98 -15.20
CA ASN A 93 -3.44 -6.65 -16.30
C ASN A 93 -3.83 -5.18 -16.33
N ASP A 94 -4.02 -4.56 -15.17
CA ASP A 94 -4.59 -3.21 -15.07
C ASP A 94 -3.48 -2.14 -14.93
N VAL A 95 -2.42 -2.42 -14.15
CA VAL A 95 -1.34 -1.44 -13.87
C VAL A 95 -0.09 -1.69 -14.70
N ALA A 96 0.27 -2.95 -14.91
CA ALA A 96 1.44 -3.34 -15.69
C ALA A 96 1.10 -3.68 -17.16
N SER A 97 -0.13 -3.42 -17.59
CA SER A 97 -0.58 -3.71 -18.95
C SER A 97 0.33 -3.07 -19.99
N GLY A 98 0.80 -3.87 -20.94
CA GLY A 98 1.68 -3.40 -22.02
C GLY A 98 3.10 -3.00 -21.59
N LYS A 99 3.45 -3.18 -20.31
CA LYS A 99 4.80 -2.83 -19.80
C LYS A 99 5.77 -3.97 -20.01
N ASP A 100 6.99 -3.62 -20.43
CA ASP A 100 8.10 -4.55 -20.62
C ASP A 100 8.81 -4.83 -19.28
N ILE A 101 8.30 -5.82 -18.55
CA ILE A 101 8.87 -6.26 -17.26
C ILE A 101 10.05 -7.20 -17.56
N ARG A 102 11.26 -6.81 -17.14
CA ARG A 102 12.48 -7.61 -17.28
C ARG A 102 13.15 -7.84 -15.92
N PRO A 103 13.84 -8.97 -15.71
CA PRO A 103 14.64 -9.18 -14.51
C PRO A 103 15.85 -8.22 -14.46
N PRO A 104 16.35 -7.89 -13.26
CA PRO A 104 15.80 -8.26 -11.95
C PRO A 104 14.51 -7.48 -11.62
N VAL A 105 13.55 -8.13 -10.97
CA VAL A 105 12.32 -7.50 -10.48
C VAL A 105 12.41 -7.30 -8.97
N VAL A 106 12.30 -6.04 -8.53
CA VAL A 106 12.30 -5.68 -7.11
C VAL A 106 10.86 -5.41 -6.67
N PHE A 107 10.42 -6.07 -5.59
CA PHE A 107 9.13 -5.84 -4.97
C PHE A 107 9.30 -5.23 -3.58
N GLN A 108 8.67 -4.07 -3.36
CA GLN A 108 8.79 -3.29 -2.13
C GLN A 108 7.45 -2.68 -1.69
N GLY A 109 7.44 -2.08 -0.49
CA GLY A 109 6.26 -1.57 0.20
C GLY A 109 5.68 -2.59 1.19
N GLY A 110 4.64 -2.20 1.93
CA GLY A 110 4.04 -3.03 2.98
C GLY A 110 3.49 -4.38 2.48
N VAL A 111 2.98 -4.44 1.25
CA VAL A 111 2.46 -5.70 0.67
C VAL A 111 3.56 -6.75 0.47
N ALA A 112 4.84 -6.34 0.40
CA ALA A 112 5.96 -7.27 0.29
C ALA A 112 6.16 -8.15 1.54
N PHE A 113 5.58 -7.79 2.70
CA PHE A 113 5.50 -8.70 3.86
C PHE A 113 4.63 -9.93 3.58
N ASN A 114 3.68 -9.84 2.64
CA ASN A 114 2.80 -10.94 2.29
C ASN A 114 3.52 -11.92 1.35
N ARG A 115 3.99 -13.04 1.91
CA ARG A 115 4.74 -14.07 1.18
C ARG A 115 3.87 -14.80 0.16
N GLY A 116 2.55 -14.84 0.35
CA GLY A 116 1.60 -15.35 -0.63
C GLY A 116 1.58 -14.50 -1.91
N ILE A 117 1.62 -13.17 -1.78
CA ILE A 117 1.74 -12.24 -2.93
C ILE A 117 3.10 -12.40 -3.61
N VAL A 118 4.19 -12.52 -2.85
CA VAL A 118 5.54 -12.76 -3.42
C VAL A 118 5.58 -14.07 -4.21
N ARG A 119 4.99 -15.14 -3.67
CA ARG A 119 4.83 -16.43 -4.35
C ARG A 119 4.02 -16.26 -5.65
N ALA A 120 2.88 -15.61 -5.59
CA ALA A 120 2.03 -15.37 -6.76
C ALA A 120 2.74 -14.52 -7.83
N LEU A 121 3.47 -13.46 -7.45
CA LEU A 121 4.28 -12.66 -8.39
C LEU A 121 5.35 -13.50 -9.09
N ARG A 122 6.07 -14.35 -8.34
CA ARG A 122 7.08 -15.24 -8.89
C ARG A 122 6.47 -16.24 -9.89
N GLU A 123 5.32 -16.81 -9.56
CA GLU A 123 4.62 -17.76 -10.43
C GLU A 123 4.06 -17.10 -11.70
N GLU A 124 3.44 -15.92 -11.59
CA GLU A 124 2.84 -15.23 -12.73
C GLU A 124 3.89 -14.60 -13.67
N LEU A 125 4.96 -14.02 -13.12
CA LEU A 125 6.04 -13.40 -13.92
C LEU A 125 7.12 -14.39 -14.36
N ARG A 126 7.15 -15.61 -13.79
CA ARG A 126 8.15 -16.65 -14.08
C ARG A 126 9.59 -16.16 -13.97
N THR A 127 9.84 -15.28 -13.01
CA THR A 127 11.16 -14.69 -12.74
C THR A 127 11.40 -14.62 -11.24
N GLU A 128 12.67 -14.50 -10.86
CA GLU A 128 13.04 -14.16 -9.50
C GLU A 128 12.45 -12.79 -9.11
N ILE A 129 11.89 -12.74 -7.89
CA ILE A 129 11.38 -11.53 -7.25
C ILE A 129 12.27 -11.26 -6.05
N ILE A 130 12.96 -10.12 -6.09
CA ILE A 130 13.84 -9.65 -5.03
C ILE A 130 12.99 -8.81 -4.08
N VAL A 131 12.96 -9.19 -2.80
CA VAL A 131 12.35 -8.42 -1.72
C VAL A 131 13.49 -7.93 -0.82
N PRO A 132 13.88 -6.65 -0.92
CA PRO A 132 14.99 -6.12 -0.12
C PRO A 132 14.66 -6.09 1.39
N PRO A 133 15.66 -6.08 2.27
CA PRO A 133 15.42 -5.76 3.68
C PRO A 133 14.83 -4.35 3.82
N HIS A 134 14.05 -4.11 4.87
CA HIS A 134 13.42 -2.82 5.14
C HIS A 134 12.61 -2.25 3.95
N HIS A 135 11.97 -3.15 3.19
CA HIS A 135 11.19 -2.82 2.00
C HIS A 135 10.02 -1.87 2.28
N GLU A 136 9.62 -1.69 3.53
CA GLU A 136 8.63 -0.75 4.02
C GLU A 136 9.08 0.71 4.01
N VAL A 137 10.40 0.98 4.03
CA VAL A 137 10.97 2.33 4.17
C VAL A 137 11.94 2.71 3.05
N LEU A 138 12.09 1.90 2.00
CA LEU A 138 13.04 2.19 0.91
C LEU A 138 12.81 3.54 0.22
N GLY A 139 11.56 4.02 0.17
CA GLY A 139 11.28 5.38 -0.31
C GLY A 139 11.92 6.48 0.55
N ALA A 140 11.88 6.31 1.88
CA ALA A 140 12.54 7.23 2.81
C ALA A 140 14.07 7.14 2.72
N VAL A 141 14.61 5.94 2.55
CA VAL A 141 16.05 5.74 2.29
C VAL A 141 16.48 6.46 1.01
N GLY A 142 15.71 6.33 -0.07
CA GLY A 142 15.97 7.06 -1.31
C GLY A 142 15.96 8.58 -1.14
N ALA A 143 15.00 9.11 -0.38
CA ALA A 143 14.96 10.54 -0.05
C ALA A 143 16.19 10.97 0.76
N ALA A 144 16.63 10.17 1.74
CA ALA A 144 17.83 10.45 2.53
C ALA A 144 19.10 10.45 1.67
N LEU A 145 19.23 9.50 0.73
CA LEU A 145 20.34 9.46 -0.23
C LEU A 145 20.37 10.69 -1.12
N LEU A 146 19.21 11.12 -1.66
CA LEU A 146 19.14 12.34 -2.48
C LEU A 146 19.57 13.58 -1.71
N VAL A 147 19.17 13.71 -0.44
CA VAL A 147 19.62 14.82 0.42
C VAL A 147 21.12 14.75 0.69
N HIS A 148 21.65 13.55 0.93
CA HIS A 148 23.08 13.35 1.14
C HIS A 148 23.90 13.74 -0.11
N GLU A 149 23.47 13.30 -1.30
CA GLU A 149 24.10 13.62 -2.58
C GLU A 149 24.00 15.11 -2.93
N ALA A 150 22.88 15.76 -2.63
CA ALA A 150 22.70 17.19 -2.86
C ALA A 150 23.59 18.07 -1.98
N ALA A 151 24.12 17.52 -0.87
CA ALA A 151 25.01 18.19 0.09
C ALA A 151 24.60 19.66 0.36
N PRO A 152 23.37 19.90 0.84
CA PRO A 152 22.85 21.26 0.98
C PRO A 152 23.69 22.07 1.97
N GLU A 153 24.00 23.32 1.61
CA GLU A 153 24.80 24.25 2.44
C GLU A 153 24.12 24.59 3.77
N ARG A 154 22.78 24.46 3.83
CA ARG A 154 21.99 24.75 5.03
C ARG A 154 21.46 23.45 5.63
N PRO A 155 21.58 23.28 6.97
CA PRO A 155 20.98 22.14 7.65
C PRO A 155 19.45 22.16 7.49
N GLY A 156 18.86 20.96 7.41
CA GLY A 156 17.41 20.80 7.35
C GLY A 156 16.72 21.16 8.67
N ARG A 157 15.39 21.30 8.63
CA ARG A 157 14.54 21.49 9.82
C ARG A 157 14.24 20.14 10.52
N PHE A 158 15.26 19.29 10.66
CA PHE A 158 15.09 18.00 11.33
C PHE A 158 14.66 18.24 12.77
N ARG A 159 13.53 17.65 13.17
CA ARG A 159 12.89 17.92 14.46
C ARG A 159 13.48 17.12 15.63
N GLY A 160 14.42 16.20 15.35
CA GLY A 160 14.96 15.25 16.33
C GLY A 160 14.31 13.87 16.23
N PHE A 161 14.93 12.87 16.85
CA PHE A 161 14.41 11.49 16.93
C PHE A 161 13.38 11.31 18.04
N ASP A 162 13.35 12.23 19.00
CA ASP A 162 12.35 12.33 20.07
C ASP A 162 10.93 12.55 19.53
N ILE A 163 10.77 12.91 18.24
CA ILE A 163 9.46 13.02 17.58
C ILE A 163 8.62 11.72 17.70
N CYS A 164 9.26 10.56 17.80
CA CYS A 164 8.56 9.28 17.98
C CYS A 164 7.96 9.11 19.37
N GLU A 165 8.40 9.92 20.35
CA GLU A 165 7.97 9.87 21.75
C GLU A 165 6.95 10.97 22.08
N ARG A 166 6.68 11.89 21.14
CA ARG A 166 5.77 13.01 21.36
C ARG A 166 4.32 12.59 21.23
N ASP A 167 3.47 13.16 22.08
CA ASP A 167 2.04 12.92 22.04
C ASP A 167 1.41 13.66 20.86
N VAL A 168 0.88 12.88 19.93
CA VAL A 168 0.18 13.38 18.74
C VAL A 168 -1.27 13.00 18.85
N LEU A 169 -2.13 14.01 18.99
CA LEU A 169 -3.57 13.85 19.08
C LEU A 169 -4.21 14.06 17.73
N THR A 170 -5.20 13.24 17.41
CA THR A 170 -6.01 13.39 16.19
C THR A 170 -7.42 13.78 16.59
N SER A 171 -7.95 14.85 16.01
CA SER A 171 -9.33 15.30 16.18
C SER A 171 -9.98 15.54 14.82
N SER A 172 -11.29 15.44 14.71
CA SER A 172 -12.00 15.81 13.47
C SER A 172 -12.94 16.98 13.68
N ARG A 173 -13.14 17.77 12.62
CA ARG A 173 -14.11 18.87 12.57
C ARG A 173 -14.80 18.95 11.22
N GLU A 174 -15.98 19.57 11.20
CA GLU A 174 -16.71 19.79 9.96
C GLU A 174 -16.19 21.03 9.20
N CYS A 175 -15.91 20.86 7.91
CA CYS A 175 -15.52 21.96 7.01
C CYS A 175 -16.72 22.85 6.68
N ARG A 176 -16.56 24.17 6.88
CA ARG A 176 -17.59 25.18 6.54
C ARG A 176 -17.27 26.00 5.29
N ALA A 177 -16.26 25.59 4.51
CA ALA A 177 -15.83 26.33 3.32
C ALA A 177 -16.80 26.21 2.13
N CYS A 178 -17.61 25.15 2.07
CA CYS A 178 -18.62 24.93 1.05
C CYS A 178 -19.75 24.01 1.57
N PRO A 179 -20.86 23.85 0.83
CA PRO A 179 -21.99 23.02 1.24
C PRO A 179 -21.68 21.53 1.43
N SER A 180 -20.52 21.05 0.98
CA SER A 180 -20.16 19.63 1.06
C SER A 180 -19.82 19.14 2.48
N ALA A 181 -19.67 20.04 3.46
CA ALA A 181 -19.51 19.73 4.89
C ALA A 181 -18.59 18.52 5.16
N CYS A 182 -17.36 18.57 4.60
CA CYS A 182 -16.43 17.44 4.69
C CYS A 182 -15.91 17.28 6.12
N GLU A 183 -15.68 16.04 6.56
CA GLU A 183 -14.91 15.79 7.79
C GLU A 183 -13.43 16.09 7.53
N ILE A 184 -12.87 17.03 8.28
CA ILE A 184 -11.45 17.38 8.24
C ILE A 184 -10.80 16.81 9.48
N VAL A 185 -9.81 15.96 9.26
CA VAL A 185 -8.97 15.41 10.30
C VAL A 185 -7.82 16.38 10.56
N GLU A 186 -7.60 16.70 11.82
CA GLU A 186 -6.52 17.55 12.31
C GLU A 186 -5.58 16.72 13.17
N VAL A 187 -4.28 16.89 12.95
CA VAL A 187 -3.24 16.34 13.80
C VAL A 187 -2.65 17.45 14.63
N LYS A 188 -2.66 17.26 15.95
CA LYS A 188 -2.22 18.22 16.95
C LYS A 188 -1.04 17.67 17.74
N GLU A 189 -0.08 18.53 18.00
CA GLU A 189 1.05 18.30 18.88
C GLU A 189 1.14 19.53 19.78
N ASP A 190 1.13 19.33 21.11
CA ASP A 190 1.09 20.43 22.09
C ASP A 190 -0.01 21.48 21.79
N ASP A 191 -1.23 21.01 21.50
CA ASP A 191 -2.39 21.82 21.08
C ASP A 191 -2.23 22.62 19.77
N ARG A 192 -1.10 22.48 19.06
CA ARG A 192 -0.87 23.11 17.75
C ARG A 192 -1.19 22.15 16.61
N ILE A 193 -1.97 22.62 15.64
CA ILE A 193 -2.27 21.84 14.43
C ILE A 193 -1.01 21.75 13.58
N ILE A 194 -0.45 20.55 13.45
CA ILE A 194 0.74 20.25 12.64
C ILE A 194 0.40 19.66 11.26
N GLY A 195 -0.87 19.31 11.02
CA GLY A 195 -1.34 18.85 9.72
C GLY A 195 -2.86 18.67 9.66
N THR A 196 -3.42 18.72 8.44
CA THR A 196 -4.84 18.51 8.18
C THR A 196 -5.06 17.72 6.90
N TRP A 197 -6.11 16.89 6.83
CA TRP A 197 -6.57 16.23 5.59
C TRP A 197 -8.07 15.88 5.66
N GLY A 198 -8.60 15.22 4.62
CA GLY A 198 -10.00 14.73 4.58
C GLY A 198 -10.95 15.59 3.75
N GLY A 199 -10.47 16.74 3.25
CA GLY A 199 -11.21 17.57 2.31
C GLY A 199 -11.52 16.84 1.00
N ARG A 200 -12.75 17.00 0.49
CA ARG A 200 -13.11 16.58 -0.88
C ARG A 200 -12.55 17.52 -1.97
N CYS A 201 -11.95 18.63 -1.55
CA CYS A 201 -11.31 19.61 -2.42
C CYS A 201 -9.86 19.84 -1.95
N GLU A 202 -9.07 20.51 -2.78
CA GLU A 202 -7.64 20.74 -2.54
C GLU A 202 -7.33 21.73 -1.39
N LEU A 203 -8.35 22.37 -0.81
CA LEU A 203 -8.17 23.40 0.23
C LEU A 203 -7.38 22.89 1.44
N TRP A 204 -7.53 21.61 1.76
CA TRP A 204 -6.90 20.97 2.93
C TRP A 204 -5.72 20.07 2.55
N GLU A 205 -5.37 19.97 1.26
CA GLU A 205 -4.23 19.17 0.78
C GLU A 205 -2.92 19.96 0.76
N LYS A 206 -3.00 21.30 0.86
CA LYS A 206 -1.86 22.22 0.88
C LYS A 206 -1.77 22.93 2.22
N SER A 207 -1.09 22.34 3.20
CA SER A 207 -0.43 23.13 4.25
C SER A 207 0.69 22.32 4.91
N PRO A 208 1.97 22.73 4.75
CA PRO A 208 2.88 22.58 5.86
C PRO A 208 2.34 23.46 6.98
N ALA A 209 2.04 22.88 8.13
CA ALA A 209 1.66 23.64 9.30
C ALA A 209 2.79 24.58 9.70
N VAL A 210 2.69 25.83 9.27
CA VAL A 210 3.25 27.00 9.95
C VAL A 210 2.26 28.15 9.72
N GLN A 211 1.20 28.18 10.52
CA GLN A 211 0.55 29.43 10.87
C GLN A 211 0.67 29.57 12.39
N GLY A 212 1.58 30.44 12.79
CA GLY A 212 1.85 30.81 14.16
C GLY A 212 2.62 32.13 14.15
N GLU A 213 1.85 33.21 14.32
CA GLU A 213 2.21 34.64 14.51
C GLU A 213 2.84 35.40 13.34
#